data_AF-K1S0J2-F1
#
_entry.id   AF-K1S0J2-F1
#
_cell.length_a   1.000
_cell.length_b   1.000
_cell.length_c   1.000
_cell.angle_alpha   90.00
_cell.angle_beta   90.00
_cell.angle_gamma   90.00
#
_symmetry.space_group_name_H-M   'P 1'
#
loop_
_entity.id
_entity.type
_entity.pdbx_description
1 polymer ?
#
loop_
_entity_poly.entity_id
_entity_poly.type
_entity_poly.pdbx_seq_one_letter_code
_entity_poly.pdbx_strand_id
1 'polypeptide(L)'
;MEQVRMSDVVNSGCTSSFSVTESRPEYYKAEKEKPTQMSVSVDAKGVAHFQVTDLQANCAVNGFSPQVHAQDGEIRIVLIPLGDSTIEADCMCNYNVSFNLSNLFSGTYHVMVYRSDFSGKYDSAKPCYEGNMSFVPNKI
;
A
#
# COMPACT_ATOMS: atom_id res chain seq x y z
N MET A 1 15.63 -4.04 21.38
CA MET A 1 14.47 -4.45 20.56
C MET A 1 14.86 -4.17 19.13
N GLU A 2 14.82 -5.16 18.24
CA GLU A 2 15.10 -4.88 16.83
C GLU A 2 13.94 -4.11 16.21
N GLN A 3 14.27 -3.15 15.33
CA GLN A 3 13.27 -2.39 14.60
C GLN A 3 12.60 -3.29 13.56
N VAL A 4 11.28 -3.12 13.37
CA VAL A 4 10.55 -3.76 12.26
C VAL A 4 11.23 -3.39 10.96
N ARG A 5 11.53 -4.39 10.15
CA ARG A 5 12.28 -4.21 8.91
C ARG A 5 11.38 -4.47 7.71
N MET A 6 11.43 -3.56 6.75
CA MET A 6 10.79 -3.72 5.44
C MET A 6 11.78 -4.27 4.42
N SER A 7 11.33 -5.19 3.56
CA SER A 7 12.12 -5.73 2.45
C SER A 7 11.25 -6.12 1.26
N ASP A 8 11.91 -6.52 0.17
CA ASP A 8 11.28 -7.17 -0.99
C ASP A 8 10.10 -6.38 -1.59
N VAL A 9 10.29 -5.06 -1.71
CA VAL A 9 9.30 -4.19 -2.35
C VAL A 9 9.21 -4.53 -3.82
N VAL A 10 8.02 -4.93 -4.27
CA VAL A 10 7.71 -5.21 -5.68
C VAL A 10 6.53 -4.35 -6.11
N ASN A 11 6.70 -3.66 -7.22
CA ASN A 11 5.67 -2.84 -7.85
C ASN A 11 5.17 -3.54 -9.10
N SER A 12 3.85 -3.62 -9.29
CA SER A 12 3.25 -4.21 -10.49
C SER A 12 3.41 -3.34 -11.75
N GLY A 13 3.77 -2.06 -11.58
CA GLY A 13 3.48 -1.03 -12.56
C GLY A 13 1.96 -0.79 -12.68
N CYS A 14 1.57 -0.04 -13.70
CA CYS A 14 0.17 0.26 -13.97
C CYS A 14 -0.56 -1.02 -14.43
N THR A 15 -1.57 -1.45 -13.66
CA THR A 15 -2.34 -2.68 -13.95
C THR A 15 -3.59 -2.43 -14.77
N SER A 16 -4.22 -1.28 -14.58
CA SER A 16 -5.36 -0.81 -15.37
C SER A 16 -5.47 0.71 -15.27
N SER A 17 -5.49 1.39 -16.41
CA SER A 17 -5.68 2.84 -16.48
C SER A 17 -7.14 3.22 -16.78
N PHE A 18 -7.52 4.42 -16.36
CA PHE A 18 -8.81 5.02 -16.63
C PHE A 18 -8.69 6.55 -16.62
N SER A 19 -9.48 7.24 -17.45
CA SER A 19 -9.51 8.69 -17.58
C SER A 19 -10.92 9.18 -17.83
N VAL A 20 -11.19 10.44 -17.50
CA VAL A 20 -12.53 11.02 -17.71
C VAL A 20 -12.87 11.12 -19.20
N THR A 21 -11.86 11.33 -20.03
CA THR A 21 -11.97 11.66 -21.46
C THR A 21 -11.98 10.43 -22.36
N GLU A 22 -11.23 9.38 -22.01
CA GLU A 22 -11.05 8.20 -22.88
C GLU A 22 -11.84 6.97 -22.40
N SER A 23 -12.16 6.89 -21.11
CA SER A 23 -12.90 5.75 -20.56
C SER A 23 -14.40 5.89 -20.76
N ARG A 24 -15.09 4.75 -20.85
CA ARG A 24 -16.55 4.75 -20.75
C ARG A 24 -16.99 5.26 -19.37
N PRO A 25 -18.02 6.12 -19.26
CA PRO A 25 -18.41 6.73 -18.00
C PRO A 25 -18.70 5.74 -16.87
N GLU A 26 -19.34 4.61 -17.18
CA GLU A 26 -19.63 3.54 -16.23
C GLU A 26 -18.37 2.85 -15.71
N TYR A 27 -17.37 2.65 -16.58
CA TYR A 27 -16.08 2.07 -16.20
C TYR A 27 -15.28 3.05 -15.33
N TYR A 28 -15.20 4.33 -15.73
CA TYR A 28 -14.53 5.36 -14.95
C TYR A 28 -15.10 5.47 -13.52
N LYS A 29 -16.43 5.44 -13.39
CA LYS A 29 -17.10 5.47 -12.07
C LYS A 29 -16.77 4.23 -11.25
N ALA A 30 -16.88 3.04 -11.84
CA ALA A 30 -16.59 1.78 -11.17
C ALA A 30 -15.14 1.71 -10.66
N GLU A 31 -14.18 2.12 -11.49
CA GLU A 31 -12.77 2.16 -11.09
C GLU A 31 -12.52 3.17 -9.97
N LYS A 32 -13.09 4.38 -10.07
CA LYS A 32 -12.92 5.42 -9.04
C LYS A 32 -13.47 5.02 -7.67
N GLU A 33 -14.57 4.26 -7.65
CA GLU A 33 -15.22 3.77 -6.43
C GLU A 33 -14.56 2.51 -5.87
N LYS A 34 -13.63 1.89 -6.61
CA LYS A 34 -12.96 0.66 -6.18
C LYS A 34 -12.07 0.93 -4.95
N PRO A 35 -12.32 0.27 -3.82
CA PRO A 35 -11.53 0.48 -2.62
C PRO A 35 -10.15 -0.16 -2.76
N THR A 36 -9.14 0.47 -2.18
CA THR A 36 -7.85 -0.18 -1.96
C THR A 36 -8.02 -1.36 -1.02
N GLN A 37 -7.42 -2.49 -1.35
CA GLN A 37 -7.47 -3.69 -0.53
C GLN A 37 -6.10 -4.03 0.02
N MET A 38 -6.06 -4.64 1.19
CA MET A 38 -4.83 -5.17 1.76
C MET A 38 -5.04 -6.62 2.18
N SER A 39 -4.10 -7.47 1.77
CA SER A 39 -4.00 -8.84 2.25
C SER A 39 -2.63 -9.05 2.89
N VAL A 40 -2.60 -9.93 3.89
CA VAL A 40 -1.39 -10.27 4.64
C VAL A 40 -1.36 -11.77 4.85
N SER A 41 -0.18 -12.35 4.66
CA SER A 41 0.11 -13.74 5.06
C SER A 41 1.39 -13.76 5.88
N VAL A 42 1.51 -14.73 6.79
CA VAL A 42 2.71 -14.88 7.63
C VAL A 42 3.32 -16.25 7.34
N ASP A 43 4.60 -16.27 6.99
CA ASP A 43 5.30 -17.52 6.70
C ASP A 43 5.74 -18.26 7.97
N ALA A 44 6.31 -19.45 7.81
CA ALA A 44 6.80 -20.26 8.93
C ALA A 44 7.99 -19.64 9.68
N LYS A 45 8.64 -18.63 9.11
CA LYS A 45 9.74 -17.88 9.74
C LYS A 45 9.24 -16.62 10.45
N GLY A 46 7.92 -16.35 10.43
CA GLY A 46 7.33 -15.16 11.02
C GLY A 46 7.50 -13.91 10.16
N VAL A 47 7.84 -14.04 8.88
CA VAL A 47 7.87 -12.93 7.93
C VAL A 47 6.45 -12.70 7.41
N ALA A 48 5.98 -11.47 7.53
CA ALA A 48 4.69 -11.06 7.02
C ALA A 48 4.81 -10.53 5.59
N HIS A 49 4.10 -11.16 4.66
CA HIS A 49 3.98 -10.75 3.27
C HIS A 49 2.71 -9.89 3.11
N PHE A 50 2.90 -8.63 2.77
CA PHE A 50 1.83 -7.67 2.51
C PHE A 50 1.61 -7.53 1.01
N GLN A 51 0.35 -7.43 0.62
CA GLN A 51 -0.05 -7.05 -0.72
C GLN A 51 -1.16 -6.00 -0.63
N VAL A 52 -0.87 -4.81 -1.15
CA VAL A 52 -1.83 -3.72 -1.32
C VAL A 52 -2.23 -3.68 -2.79
N THR A 53 -3.52 -3.78 -3.07
CA THR A 53 -4.06 -3.80 -4.44
C THR A 53 -5.07 -2.69 -4.67
N ASP A 54 -5.32 -2.38 -5.93
CA ASP A 54 -6.27 -1.34 -6.35
C ASP A 54 -5.88 0.04 -5.77
N LEU A 55 -4.58 0.30 -5.69
CA LEU A 55 -4.05 1.59 -5.26
C LEU A 55 -4.12 2.55 -6.44
N GLN A 56 -5.09 3.47 -6.42
CA GLN A 56 -5.24 4.47 -7.46
C GLN A 56 -4.18 5.57 -7.32
N ALA A 57 -3.52 5.95 -8.41
CA ALA A 57 -2.67 7.14 -8.51
C ALA A 57 -2.60 7.64 -9.95
N ASN A 58 -2.03 8.83 -10.17
CA ASN A 58 -1.82 9.36 -11.51
C ASN A 58 -0.93 8.41 -12.33
N CYS A 59 -1.22 8.23 -13.63
CA CYS A 59 -0.45 7.33 -14.50
C CYS A 59 1.04 7.68 -14.63
N ALA A 60 1.44 8.92 -14.30
CA ALA A 60 2.85 9.33 -14.27
C ALA A 60 3.65 8.69 -13.11
N VAL A 61 2.97 8.04 -12.16
CA VAL A 61 3.60 7.30 -11.07
C VAL A 61 4.20 5.99 -11.58
N ASN A 62 5.46 5.74 -11.22
CA ASN A 62 6.21 4.54 -11.61
C ASN A 62 6.05 3.37 -10.61
N GLY A 63 5.43 3.63 -9.46
CA GLY A 63 5.24 2.68 -8.37
C GLY A 63 5.29 3.40 -7.03
N PHE A 64 5.48 2.66 -5.97
CA PHE A 64 5.51 3.18 -4.61
C PHE A 64 6.74 2.67 -3.86
N SER A 65 7.29 3.56 -3.02
CA SER A 65 8.27 3.24 -2.00
C SER A 65 7.56 3.22 -0.64
N PRO A 66 7.17 2.05 -0.14
CA PRO A 66 6.58 1.95 1.17
C PRO A 66 7.62 2.30 2.26
N GLN A 67 7.13 2.90 3.34
CA GLN A 67 7.86 3.10 4.60
C GLN A 67 7.01 2.55 5.74
N VAL A 68 7.66 2.02 6.78
CA VAL A 68 6.97 1.47 7.95
C VAL A 68 7.42 2.17 9.22
N HIS A 69 6.44 2.50 10.06
CA HIS A 69 6.63 2.85 11.46
C HIS A 69 5.82 1.87 12.30
N ALA A 70 6.45 1.18 13.23
CA ALA A 70 5.78 0.25 14.12
C ALA A 70 6.08 0.61 15.57
N GLN A 71 5.04 0.89 16.34
CA GLN A 71 5.16 1.36 17.72
C GLN A 71 3.86 1.08 18.49
N ASP A 72 3.97 0.66 19.75
CA ASP A 72 2.86 0.55 20.70
C ASP A 72 1.64 -0.25 20.19
N GLY A 73 1.87 -1.32 19.42
CA GLY A 73 0.82 -2.16 18.85
C GLY A 73 0.21 -1.60 17.55
N GLU A 74 0.74 -0.50 17.03
CA GLU A 74 0.38 0.04 15.71
C GLU A 74 1.46 -0.29 14.67
N ILE A 75 1.00 -0.54 13.44
CA ILE A 75 1.84 -0.56 12.24
C ILE A 75 1.27 0.48 11.28
N ARG A 76 2.05 1.51 11.00
CA ARG A 76 1.74 2.53 10.01
C ARG A 76 2.61 2.33 8.79
N ILE A 77 1.98 2.15 7.64
CA ILE A 77 2.65 2.05 6.34
C ILE A 77 2.30 3.28 5.52
N VAL A 78 3.32 3.95 4.98
CA VAL A 78 3.14 5.11 4.11
C VAL A 78 3.66 4.74 2.73
N LEU A 79 2.78 4.76 1.72
CA LEU A 79 3.08 4.47 0.33
C LEU A 79 3.44 5.78 -0.37
N ILE A 80 4.74 6.02 -0.55
CA ILE A 80 5.25 7.22 -1.21
C ILE A 80 5.32 6.98 -2.72
N PRO A 81 4.63 7.78 -3.56
CA PRO A 81 4.72 7.65 -5.00
C PRO A 81 6.15 7.83 -5.51
N LEU A 82 6.56 7.01 -6.47
CA LEU A 82 7.81 7.14 -7.20
C LEU A 82 7.54 7.78 -8.57
N GLY A 83 8.39 8.71 -8.99
CA GLY A 83 8.25 9.40 -10.26
C GLY A 83 8.64 10.87 -10.16
N ASP A 84 8.38 11.61 -11.22
CA ASP A 84 8.56 13.06 -11.26
C ASP A 84 7.28 13.74 -10.75
N SER A 85 7.37 14.44 -9.61
CA SER A 85 6.23 15.12 -9.00
C SER A 85 5.70 16.30 -9.80
N THR A 86 6.41 16.73 -10.84
CA THR A 86 6.01 17.84 -11.73
C THR A 86 5.21 17.37 -12.95
N ILE A 87 5.16 16.06 -13.18
CA ILE A 87 4.45 15.45 -14.31
C ILE A 87 3.08 14.95 -13.85
N GLU A 88 2.04 15.34 -14.58
CA GLU A 88 0.69 14.85 -14.38
C GLU A 88 0.14 14.36 -15.73
N ALA A 89 -0.26 13.10 -15.79
CA ALA A 89 -0.94 12.54 -16.96
C ALA A 89 -2.46 12.76 -16.85
N ASP A 90 -3.16 12.88 -17.98
CA ASP A 90 -4.64 12.89 -18.04
C ASP A 90 -5.22 11.47 -17.86
N CYS A 91 -4.68 10.70 -16.92
CA CYS A 91 -5.25 9.42 -16.51
C CYS A 91 -4.83 9.04 -15.09
N MET A 92 -5.66 8.19 -14.50
CA MET A 92 -5.39 7.45 -13.28
C MET A 92 -5.06 6.01 -13.62
N CYS A 93 -4.31 5.36 -12.74
CA CYS A 93 -4.05 3.94 -12.84
C CYS A 93 -4.14 3.24 -11.48
N ASN A 94 -4.58 1.99 -11.51
CA ASN A 94 -4.47 1.06 -10.40
C ASN A 94 -3.09 0.42 -10.36
N TYR A 95 -2.48 0.44 -9.18
CA TYR A 95 -1.21 -0.20 -8.89
C TYR A 95 -1.40 -1.26 -7.80
N ASN A 96 -0.56 -2.26 -7.85
CA ASN A 96 -0.36 -3.21 -6.77
C ASN A 96 1.08 -3.06 -6.27
N VAL A 97 1.24 -3.08 -4.95
CA VAL A 97 2.54 -3.09 -4.30
C VAL A 97 2.57 -4.17 -3.25
N SER A 98 3.62 -4.97 -3.25
CA SER A 98 3.88 -5.97 -2.22
C SER A 98 5.21 -5.70 -1.54
N PHE A 99 5.30 -6.08 -0.27
CA PHE A 99 6.50 -5.94 0.53
C PHE A 99 6.45 -6.90 1.72
N ASN A 100 7.60 -7.14 2.33
CA ASN A 100 7.74 -7.99 3.49
C ASN A 100 8.00 -7.14 4.73
N LEU A 101 7.41 -7.51 5.86
CA LEU A 101 7.80 -7.04 7.18
C LEU A 101 8.36 -8.20 8.00
N SER A 102 9.57 -8.02 8.53
CA SER A 102 10.19 -8.94 9.48
C SER A 102 10.39 -8.28 10.84
N ASN A 103 10.78 -9.08 11.83
CA ASN A 103 11.00 -8.64 13.22
C ASN A 103 9.71 -8.11 13.89
N LEU A 104 8.55 -8.62 13.46
CA LEU A 104 7.29 -8.41 14.15
C LEU A 104 7.19 -9.39 15.33
N PHE A 105 6.81 -8.88 16.50
CA PHE A 105 6.47 -9.75 17.62
C PHE A 105 5.13 -10.41 17.38
N SER A 106 4.91 -11.58 17.98
CA SER A 106 3.61 -12.22 17.91
C SER A 106 2.57 -11.37 18.64
N GLY A 107 1.45 -11.07 18.00
CA GLY A 107 0.42 -10.21 18.57
C GLY A 107 -0.55 -9.68 17.54
N THR A 108 -1.58 -9.00 18.04
CA THR A 108 -2.51 -8.25 17.19
C THR A 108 -2.03 -6.81 17.09
N TYR A 109 -1.91 -6.32 15.85
CA TYR A 109 -1.55 -4.94 15.55
C TYR A 109 -2.71 -4.22 14.89
N HIS A 110 -2.85 -2.95 15.22
CA HIS A 110 -3.69 -2.02 14.47
C HIS A 110 -2.87 -1.50 13.28
N VAL A 111 -3.28 -1.86 12.07
CA VAL A 111 -2.55 -1.58 10.83
C VAL A 111 -3.27 -0.51 10.04
N MET A 112 -2.54 0.54 9.68
CA MET A 112 -3.01 1.63 8.82
C MET A 112 -2.08 1.79 7.62
N VAL A 113 -2.66 1.95 6.44
CA VAL A 113 -1.93 2.25 5.21
C VAL A 113 -2.38 3.60 4.69
N TYR A 114 -1.41 4.48 4.45
CA TYR A 114 -1.64 5.80 3.89
C TYR A 114 -0.97 5.92 2.53
N ARG A 115 -1.62 6.62 1.60
CA ARG A 115 -0.97 7.15 0.41
C ARG A 115 -0.53 8.58 0.70
N SER A 116 0.74 8.88 0.47
CA SER A 116 1.26 10.24 0.61
C SER A 116 1.36 10.96 -0.73
N ASP A 117 1.73 12.25 -0.66
CA ASP A 117 2.37 12.92 -1.79
C ASP A 117 3.82 12.43 -1.98
N PHE A 118 4.50 12.93 -3.03
CA PHE A 118 5.89 12.60 -3.34
C PHE A 118 6.90 13.01 -2.26
N SER A 119 6.52 13.90 -1.33
CA SER A 119 7.36 14.30 -0.19
C SER A 119 7.18 13.43 1.05
N GLY A 120 6.25 12.47 1.01
CA GLY A 120 5.90 11.61 2.15
C GLY A 120 4.84 12.20 3.07
N LYS A 121 4.20 13.33 2.74
CA LYS A 121 3.11 13.91 3.55
C LYS A 121 1.78 13.25 3.21
N TYR A 122 1.00 12.92 4.22
CA TYR A 122 -0.32 12.28 4.08
C TYR A 122 -1.30 12.85 5.10
N ASP A 123 -2.60 12.70 4.82
CA ASP A 123 -3.68 13.03 5.74
C ASP A 123 -3.89 11.85 6.71
N SER A 124 -3.52 12.04 7.98
CA SER A 124 -3.61 10.98 9.00
C SER A 124 -5.06 10.56 9.31
N ALA A 125 -6.04 11.38 8.96
CA ALA A 125 -7.46 11.08 9.15
C ALA A 125 -8.05 10.23 8.01
N LYS A 126 -7.28 9.97 6.94
CA LYS A 126 -7.76 9.28 5.73
C LYS A 126 -6.82 8.15 5.30
N PRO A 127 -6.74 7.06 6.09
CA PRO A 127 -6.05 5.86 5.63
C PRO A 127 -6.75 5.30 4.38
N CYS A 128 -5.97 4.76 3.46
CA CYS A 128 -6.47 3.97 2.33
C CYS A 128 -6.89 2.56 2.78
N TYR A 129 -6.35 2.10 3.91
CA TYR A 129 -6.75 0.88 4.59
C TYR A 129 -6.54 1.03 6.09
N GLU A 130 -7.47 0.52 6.90
CA GLU A 130 -7.37 0.44 8.35
C GLU A 130 -7.98 -0.89 8.84
N GLY A 131 -7.27 -1.61 9.71
CA GLY A 131 -7.75 -2.88 10.23
C GLY A 131 -6.86 -3.50 11.31
N ASN A 132 -7.39 -4.49 12.03
CA ASN A 132 -6.63 -5.25 13.02
C ASN A 132 -6.10 -6.56 12.42
N MET A 133 -4.84 -6.88 12.67
CA MET A 133 -4.17 -8.07 12.12
C MET A 133 -3.38 -8.81 13.18
N SER A 134 -3.59 -10.12 13.27
CA SER A 134 -2.83 -10.98 14.17
C SER A 134 -1.66 -11.62 13.43
N PHE A 135 -0.45 -11.35 13.92
CA PHE A 135 0.78 -11.96 13.44
C PHE A 135 1.13 -13.07 14.41
N VAL A 136 0.96 -14.31 13.97
CA VAL A 136 1.33 -15.49 14.74
C VAL A 136 2.25 -16.31 13.84
N PRO A 137 3.49 -16.60 14.26
CA PRO A 137 4.34 -17.54 13.53
C PRO A 137 3.59 -18.86 13.37
N ASN A 138 3.62 -19.45 12.18
CA ASN A 138 3.07 -20.80 12.03
C ASN A 138 3.81 -21.72 13.01
N LYS A 139 3.05 -22.39 13.88
CA LYS A 139 3.62 -23.43 14.74
C LYS A 139 4.13 -24.54 13.81
N ILE A 140 5.44 -24.82 13.89
CA ILE A 140 6.04 -26.03 13.31
C ILE A 140 5.52 -27.25 14.06
#